data_AF-A0A2P2MB59-F1
#
_entry.id   AF-A0A2P2MB59-F1
#
_cell.length_a   1.000
_cell.length_b   1.000
_cell.length_c   1.000
_cell.angle_alpha   90.00
_cell.angle_beta   90.00
_cell.angle_gamma   90.00
#
_symmetry.space_group_name_H-M   'P 1'
#
loop_
_entity.id
_entity.type
_entity.pdbx_description
1 polymer ?
#
loop_
_entity_poly.entity_id
_entity_poly.type
_entity_poly.pdbx_seq_one_letter_code
_entity_poly.pdbx_strand_id
1 'polypeptide(L)'
;MIADGVEDGEKWLAAGIAGLQQNAFYMHRALDSNNLRDALKYSAQMLSELRTSKLSPHKYYELYMRAFDELRKLELFFKEETRRGCSIVELYELVQHAGNILPRLYLLCTVGSVYIKSKEAPAKDVLKDLVEMCRGIQHPVRGLFLRSYLSQVSRDKLPDIGSEYEG
;
A
#
# COMPACT_ATOMS: atom_id res chain seq x y z
N MET A 1 13.39 0.64 -34.63
CA MET A 1 13.92 0.30 -33.29
C MET A 1 13.24 1.08 -32.15
N ILE A 2 12.91 2.38 -32.29
CA ILE A 2 12.19 3.13 -31.23
C ILE A 2 10.71 2.70 -31.10
N ALA A 3 10.02 2.41 -32.20
CA ALA A 3 8.61 2.00 -32.19
C ALA A 3 8.37 0.68 -31.42
N ASP A 4 9.28 -0.30 -31.56
CA ASP A 4 9.20 -1.62 -30.94
C ASP A 4 9.22 -1.53 -29.40
N GLY A 5 10.10 -0.69 -28.84
CA GLY A 5 10.18 -0.47 -27.39
C GLY A 5 8.98 0.29 -26.80
N VAL A 6 8.28 1.09 -27.61
CA VAL A 6 7.06 1.80 -27.18
C VAL A 6 5.87 0.84 -27.13
N GLU A 7 5.68 0.02 -28.17
CA GLU A 7 4.64 -1.01 -28.21
C GLU A 7 4.78 -2.03 -27.09
N ASP A 8 6.00 -2.48 -26.81
CA ASP A 8 6.26 -3.40 -25.71
C ASP A 8 5.92 -2.76 -24.37
N GLY A 9 6.28 -1.49 -24.16
CA GLY A 9 5.90 -0.74 -22.97
C GLY A 9 4.39 -0.68 -22.74
N GLU A 10 3.58 -0.52 -23.80
CA GLU A 10 2.11 -0.54 -23.70
C GLU A 10 1.59 -1.93 -23.32
N LYS A 11 2.13 -2.98 -23.96
CA LYS A 11 1.76 -4.37 -23.65
C LYS A 11 2.07 -4.71 -22.18
N TRP A 12 3.24 -4.30 -21.67
CA TRP A 12 3.60 -4.51 -20.27
C TRP A 12 2.68 -3.74 -19.31
N LEU A 13 2.32 -2.51 -19.65
CA LEU A 13 1.40 -1.71 -18.84
C LEU A 13 0.00 -2.34 -18.80
N ALA A 14 -0.53 -2.72 -19.96
CA ALA A 14 -1.83 -3.37 -20.07
C ALA A 14 -1.88 -4.68 -19.28
N ALA A 15 -0.82 -5.50 -19.35
CA ALA A 15 -0.72 -6.73 -18.57
C ALA A 15 -0.70 -6.45 -17.05
N GLY A 16 0.08 -5.46 -16.60
CA GLY A 16 0.13 -5.07 -15.19
C GLY A 16 -1.21 -4.54 -14.68
N ILE A 17 -1.90 -3.72 -15.48
CA ILE A 17 -3.24 -3.21 -15.14
C ILE A 17 -4.24 -4.37 -15.06
N ALA A 18 -4.21 -5.32 -15.99
CA ALA A 18 -5.10 -6.48 -15.98
C ALA A 18 -4.86 -7.35 -14.74
N GLY A 19 -3.60 -7.64 -14.39
CA GLY A 19 -3.24 -8.38 -13.17
C GLY A 19 -3.69 -7.67 -11.89
N LEU A 20 -3.54 -6.34 -11.85
CA LEU A 20 -3.99 -5.50 -10.75
C LEU A 20 -5.51 -5.56 -10.61
N GLN A 21 -6.25 -5.33 -11.70
CA GLN A 21 -7.72 -5.34 -11.70
C GLN A 21 -8.29 -6.71 -11.32
N GLN A 22 -7.68 -7.79 -11.82
CA GLN A 22 -8.09 -9.15 -11.49
C GLN A 22 -8.01 -9.43 -9.99
N ASN A 23 -6.91 -9.03 -9.36
CA ASN A 23 -6.72 -9.21 -7.91
C ASN A 23 -7.56 -8.22 -7.10
N ALA A 24 -7.73 -6.98 -7.57
CA ALA A 24 -8.61 -6.00 -6.95
C ALA A 24 -10.07 -6.48 -6.90
N PHE A 25 -10.55 -7.14 -7.96
CA PHE A 25 -11.89 -7.75 -7.97
C PHE A 25 -12.05 -8.79 -6.86
N TYR A 26 -11.10 -9.71 -6.70
CA TYR A 26 -11.15 -10.70 -5.64
C TYR A 26 -10.97 -10.08 -4.25
N MET A 27 -10.13 -9.06 -4.13
CA MET A 27 -9.98 -8.26 -2.92
C MET A 27 -11.33 -7.67 -2.52
N HIS A 28 -12.04 -7.00 -3.43
CA HIS A 28 -13.37 -6.42 -3.15
C HIS A 28 -14.37 -7.44 -2.64
N ARG A 29 -14.46 -8.61 -3.28
CA ARG A 29 -15.34 -9.69 -2.80
C ARG A 29 -14.98 -10.15 -1.39
N ALA A 30 -13.69 -10.17 -1.04
CA ALA A 30 -13.24 -10.47 0.30
C ALA A 30 -13.58 -9.34 1.29
N LEU A 31 -13.49 -8.06 0.88
CA LEU A 31 -13.92 -6.93 1.71
C LEU A 31 -15.43 -7.00 2.01
N ASP A 32 -16.25 -7.25 0.98
CA ASP A 32 -17.72 -7.32 1.11
C ASP A 32 -18.17 -8.47 2.04
N SER A 33 -17.39 -9.55 2.07
CA SER A 33 -17.63 -10.71 2.94
C SER A 33 -16.90 -10.65 4.28
N ASN A 34 -16.20 -9.55 4.57
CA ASN A 34 -15.40 -9.37 5.80
C ASN A 34 -14.36 -10.47 6.02
N ASN A 35 -13.80 -10.99 4.93
CA ASN A 35 -12.77 -12.02 4.97
C ASN A 35 -11.38 -11.38 4.93
N LEU A 36 -10.86 -11.02 6.11
CA LEU A 36 -9.55 -10.37 6.26
C LEU A 36 -8.42 -11.16 5.61
N ARG A 37 -8.40 -12.49 5.75
CA ARG A 37 -7.33 -13.34 5.21
C ARG A 37 -7.24 -13.24 3.69
N ASP A 38 -8.38 -13.36 3.00
CA ASP A 38 -8.40 -13.26 1.55
C ASP A 38 -8.19 -11.82 1.08
N ALA A 39 -8.68 -10.82 1.81
CA ALA A 39 -8.40 -9.41 1.54
C ALA A 39 -6.89 -9.11 1.56
N LEU A 40 -6.17 -9.62 2.56
CA LEU A 40 -4.71 -9.49 2.66
C LEU A 40 -3.98 -10.25 1.55
N LYS A 41 -4.43 -11.46 1.22
CA LYS A 41 -3.85 -12.26 0.14
C LYS A 41 -3.97 -11.54 -1.21
N TYR A 42 -5.18 -11.12 -1.59
CA TYR A 42 -5.42 -10.51 -2.90
C TYR A 42 -4.84 -9.10 -2.99
N SER A 43 -4.81 -8.33 -1.90
CA SER A 43 -4.12 -7.03 -1.90
C SER A 43 -2.60 -7.19 -2.08
N ALA A 44 -1.96 -8.17 -1.43
CA ALA A 44 -0.54 -8.45 -1.65
C ALA A 44 -0.23 -8.93 -3.09
N GLN A 45 -1.14 -9.72 -3.69
CA GLN A 45 -1.03 -10.15 -5.08
C GLN A 45 -1.22 -8.98 -6.05
N MET A 46 -2.23 -8.14 -5.84
CA MET A 46 -2.45 -6.91 -6.60
C MET A 46 -1.22 -5.99 -6.58
N LEU A 47 -0.65 -5.74 -5.39
CA LEU A 47 0.53 -4.89 -5.21
C LEU A 47 1.81 -5.52 -5.79
N SER A 48 1.80 -6.82 -6.10
CA SER A 48 2.96 -7.47 -6.72
C SER A 48 3.22 -6.97 -8.14
N GLU A 49 2.21 -6.40 -8.82
CA GLU A 49 2.37 -5.78 -10.15
C GLU A 49 3.31 -4.56 -10.11
N LEU A 50 3.37 -3.84 -8.98
CA LEU A 50 4.30 -2.71 -8.78
C LEU A 50 5.78 -3.15 -8.71
N ARG A 51 6.05 -4.46 -8.65
CA ARG A 51 7.43 -4.99 -8.65
C ARG A 51 8.05 -5.03 -10.04
N THR A 52 7.35 -4.60 -11.09
CA THR A 52 7.90 -4.57 -12.45
C THR A 52 9.08 -3.59 -12.57
N SER A 53 10.07 -3.94 -13.39
CA SER A 53 11.17 -3.05 -13.83
C SER A 53 11.02 -2.67 -15.32
N LYS A 54 9.96 -3.13 -15.99
CA LYS A 54 9.82 -3.03 -17.46
C LYS A 54 9.17 -1.73 -17.93
N LEU A 55 8.62 -0.94 -17.01
CA LEU A 55 7.87 0.26 -17.31
C LEU A 55 8.77 1.50 -17.23
N SER A 56 8.55 2.45 -18.15
CA SER A 56 9.07 3.81 -17.98
C SER A 56 8.45 4.46 -16.74
N PRO A 57 9.06 5.51 -16.15
CA PRO A 57 8.50 6.19 -14.99
C PRO A 57 7.06 6.69 -15.19
N HIS A 58 6.73 7.17 -16.40
CA HIS A 58 5.38 7.62 -16.74
C HIS A 58 4.36 6.47 -16.69
N LYS A 59 4.66 5.34 -17.34
CA LYS A 59 3.78 4.17 -17.33
C LYS A 59 3.69 3.52 -15.95
N TYR A 60 4.79 3.51 -15.19
CA TYR A 60 4.78 3.05 -13.81
C TYR A 60 3.86 3.91 -12.94
N TYR A 61 3.85 5.23 -13.14
CA TYR A 61 2.93 6.14 -12.45
C TYR A 61 1.47 5.79 -12.74
N GLU A 62 1.12 5.50 -13.99
CA GLU A 62 -0.24 5.08 -14.34
C GLU A 62 -0.67 3.80 -13.61
N LEU A 63 0.20 2.78 -13.58
CA LEU A 63 -0.05 1.55 -12.84
C LEU A 63 -0.17 1.83 -11.33
N TYR A 64 0.72 2.67 -10.79
CA TYR A 64 0.71 3.10 -9.40
C TYR A 64 -0.60 3.79 -9.01
N MET A 65 -1.12 4.69 -9.83
CA MET A 65 -2.37 5.41 -9.53
C MET A 65 -3.56 4.45 -9.40
N ARG A 66 -3.59 3.38 -10.21
CA ARG A 66 -4.61 2.33 -10.07
C ARG A 66 -4.46 1.59 -8.75
N ALA A 67 -3.25 1.21 -8.35
CA ALA A 67 -3.02 0.56 -7.07
C ALA A 67 -3.35 1.49 -5.88
N PHE A 68 -3.06 2.79 -6.03
CA PHE A 68 -3.34 3.81 -5.04
C PHE A 68 -4.83 3.92 -4.71
N ASP A 69 -5.69 3.94 -5.73
CA ASP A 69 -7.14 4.00 -5.53
C ASP A 69 -7.67 2.76 -4.79
N GLU A 70 -7.11 1.59 -5.09
CA GLU A 70 -7.47 0.34 -4.41
C GLU A 70 -7.00 0.30 -2.95
N LEU A 71 -5.80 0.81 -2.68
CA LEU A 71 -5.27 0.93 -1.31
C LEU A 71 -6.13 1.84 -0.43
N ARG A 72 -6.79 2.86 -0.97
CA ARG A 72 -7.71 3.72 -0.19
C ARG A 72 -8.93 2.96 0.29
N LYS A 73 -9.49 2.07 -0.54
CA LYS A 73 -10.60 1.19 -0.14
C LYS A 73 -10.14 0.20 0.94
N LEU A 74 -8.92 -0.29 0.82
CA LEU A 74 -8.32 -1.18 1.82
C LEU A 74 -8.06 -0.48 3.17
N GLU A 75 -7.62 0.79 3.18
CA GLU A 75 -7.50 1.59 4.41
C GLU A 75 -8.85 1.70 5.15
N LEU A 76 -9.92 1.98 4.41
CA LEU A 76 -11.27 2.05 4.97
C LEU A 76 -11.69 0.70 5.57
N PHE A 77 -11.42 -0.40 4.87
CA PHE A 77 -11.71 -1.74 5.38
C PHE A 77 -10.96 -2.04 6.69
N PHE A 78 -9.64 -1.78 6.76
CA PHE A 78 -8.87 -1.99 7.99
C PHE A 78 -9.37 -1.15 9.17
N LYS A 79 -9.81 0.08 8.90
CA LYS A 79 -10.43 0.93 9.91
C LYS A 79 -11.73 0.33 10.45
N GLU A 80 -12.59 -0.22 9.59
CA GLU A 80 -13.81 -0.89 10.03
C GLU A 80 -13.53 -2.22 10.74
N GLU A 81 -12.48 -2.95 10.34
CA GLU A 81 -12.09 -4.19 10.99
C GLU A 81 -11.58 -3.97 12.41
N THR A 82 -10.84 -2.88 12.62
CA THR A 82 -10.43 -2.45 13.97
C THR A 82 -11.64 -2.13 14.85
N ARG A 83 -12.68 -1.48 14.28
CA ARG A 83 -13.94 -1.21 15.00
C ARG A 83 -14.74 -2.47 15.33
N ARG A 84 -14.56 -3.55 14.58
CA ARG A 84 -15.19 -4.85 14.84
C ARG A 84 -14.46 -5.69 15.88
N GLY A 85 -13.36 -5.16 16.45
CA GLY A 85 -12.62 -5.80 17.53
C GLY A 85 -11.37 -6.55 17.08
N CYS A 86 -10.94 -6.43 15.81
CA CYS A 86 -9.61 -6.89 15.41
C CYS A 86 -8.57 -5.93 16.02
N SER A 87 -7.56 -6.49 16.70
CA SER A 87 -6.49 -5.66 17.25
C SER A 87 -5.68 -5.02 16.13
N ILE A 88 -5.47 -3.70 16.21
CA ILE A 88 -4.65 -3.00 15.24
C ILE A 88 -3.18 -3.43 15.29
N VAL A 89 -2.69 -3.87 16.46
CA VAL A 89 -1.35 -4.43 16.65
C VAL A 89 -1.23 -5.74 15.87
N GLU A 90 -2.18 -6.66 16.06
CA GLU A 90 -2.23 -7.92 15.30
C GLU A 90 -2.31 -7.65 13.79
N LEU A 91 -3.12 -6.68 13.37
CA LEU A 91 -3.22 -6.32 11.96
C LEU A 91 -1.90 -5.76 11.41
N TYR A 92 -1.17 -4.96 12.21
CA TYR A 92 0.14 -4.41 11.87
C TYR A 92 1.21 -5.51 11.76
N GLU A 93 1.11 -6.57 12.56
CA GLU A 93 1.95 -7.77 12.45
C GLU A 93 1.58 -8.64 11.25
N LEU A 94 0.28 -8.88 11.04
CA LEU A 94 -0.23 -9.76 9.98
C LEU A 94 0.23 -9.32 8.58
N VAL A 95 0.20 -8.01 8.30
CA VAL A 95 0.66 -7.49 6.99
C VAL A 95 2.16 -7.69 6.76
N GLN A 96 2.96 -7.86 7.81
CA GLN A 96 4.40 -8.11 7.70
C GLN A 96 4.71 -9.53 7.20
N HIS A 97 3.77 -10.46 7.28
CA HIS A 97 3.92 -11.81 6.73
C HIS A 97 3.87 -11.85 5.19
N ALA A 98 3.54 -10.74 4.52
CA ALA A 98 3.62 -10.67 3.06
C ALA A 98 5.07 -10.95 2.59
N GLY A 99 5.28 -12.02 1.82
CA GLY A 99 6.63 -12.51 1.47
C GLY A 99 7.47 -11.50 0.66
N ASN A 100 6.85 -10.72 -0.21
CA ASN A 100 7.54 -9.70 -1.00
C ASN A 100 7.58 -8.36 -0.28
N ILE A 101 8.78 -7.77 -0.18
CA ILE A 101 9.00 -6.52 0.56
C ILE A 101 8.18 -5.33 0.06
N LEU A 102 7.98 -5.18 -1.26
CA LEU A 102 7.25 -4.03 -1.78
C LEU A 102 5.74 -4.07 -1.42
N PRO A 103 4.99 -5.16 -1.73
CA PRO A 103 3.63 -5.32 -1.21
C PRO A 103 3.53 -5.17 0.30
N ARG A 104 4.47 -5.78 1.04
CA ARG A 104 4.52 -5.68 2.51
C ARG A 104 4.53 -4.24 2.98
N LEU A 105 5.42 -3.41 2.44
CA LEU A 105 5.56 -2.03 2.89
C LEU A 105 4.37 -1.14 2.50
N TYR A 106 3.75 -1.38 1.34
CA TYR A 106 2.50 -0.69 1.03
C TYR A 106 1.40 -1.02 2.04
N LEU A 107 1.19 -2.31 2.32
CA LEU A 107 0.22 -2.74 3.33
C LEU A 107 0.56 -2.22 4.73
N LEU A 108 1.83 -2.25 5.10
CA LEU A 108 2.31 -1.72 6.39
C LEU A 108 2.05 -0.23 6.51
N CYS A 109 2.29 0.57 5.46
CA CYS A 109 1.93 1.98 5.45
C CYS A 109 0.41 2.20 5.53
N THR A 110 -0.40 1.37 4.86
CA THR A 110 -1.87 1.45 4.92
C THR A 110 -2.38 1.17 6.34
N VAL A 111 -1.94 0.07 6.97
CA VAL A 111 -2.32 -0.26 8.35
C VAL A 111 -1.75 0.74 9.34
N GLY A 112 -0.51 1.19 9.16
CA GLY A 112 0.11 2.21 10.00
C GLY A 112 -0.67 3.53 10.01
N SER A 113 -1.28 3.90 8.88
CA SER A 113 -2.21 5.05 8.80
C SER A 113 -3.43 4.87 9.73
N VAL A 114 -4.00 3.66 9.78
CA VAL A 114 -5.11 3.30 10.68
C VAL A 114 -4.62 3.22 12.13
N TYR A 115 -3.41 2.70 12.35
CA TYR A 115 -2.81 2.56 13.67
C TYR A 115 -2.60 3.91 14.34
N ILE A 116 -2.08 4.90 13.62
CA ILE A 116 -1.96 6.27 14.14
C ILE A 116 -3.34 6.84 14.51
N LYS A 117 -4.34 6.67 13.64
CA LYS A 117 -5.73 7.11 13.87
C LYS A 117 -6.41 6.42 15.06
N SER A 118 -6.01 5.19 15.38
CA SER A 118 -6.55 4.45 16.53
C SER A 118 -6.08 5.02 17.88
N LYS A 119 -4.99 5.79 17.90
CA LYS A 119 -4.33 6.34 19.10
C LYS A 119 -3.83 5.27 20.08
N GLU A 120 -3.72 4.02 19.65
CA GLU A 120 -3.14 2.93 20.46
C GLU A 120 -1.60 2.97 20.50
N ALA A 121 -0.96 3.75 19.62
CA ALA A 121 0.47 4.03 19.65
C ALA A 121 0.75 5.49 19.29
N PRO A 122 1.84 6.10 19.81
CA PRO A 122 2.25 7.45 19.43
C PRO A 122 2.50 7.55 17.93
N ALA A 123 1.96 8.59 17.29
CA ALA A 123 2.12 8.81 15.86
C ALA A 123 3.60 8.83 15.44
N LYS A 124 4.44 9.48 16.25
CA LYS A 124 5.88 9.56 16.09
C LYS A 124 6.57 8.19 15.99
N ASP A 125 6.18 7.23 16.82
CA ASP A 125 6.82 5.91 16.86
C ASP A 125 6.45 5.09 15.63
N VAL A 126 5.17 5.07 15.27
CA VAL A 126 4.69 4.40 14.05
C VAL A 126 5.31 5.02 12.81
N LEU A 127 5.33 6.35 12.70
CA LEU A 127 5.93 7.05 11.55
C LEU A 127 7.43 6.79 11.44
N LYS A 128 8.16 6.77 12.58
CA LYS A 128 9.58 6.47 12.60
C LYS A 128 9.85 5.04 12.12
N ASP A 129 9.09 4.07 12.60
CA ASP A 129 9.18 2.68 12.13
C ASP A 129 8.92 2.58 10.61
N LEU A 130 7.82 3.15 10.12
CA LEU A 130 7.47 3.14 8.70
C LEU A 130 8.58 3.76 7.81
N VAL A 131 9.15 4.90 8.23
CA VAL A 131 10.22 5.58 7.49
C VAL A 131 11.49 4.71 7.44
N GLU A 132 11.87 4.09 8.56
CA GLU A 132 13.02 3.18 8.63
C GLU A 132 12.80 1.93 7.78
N MET A 133 11.62 1.32 7.85
CA MET A 133 11.26 0.15 7.05
C MET A 133 11.23 0.45 5.53
N CYS A 134 10.80 1.66 5.14
CA CYS A 134 10.86 2.11 3.75
C CYS A 134 12.28 2.19 3.18
N ARG A 135 13.33 2.22 4.02
CA ARG A 135 14.74 2.12 3.57
C ARG A 135 15.05 0.76 2.95
N GLY A 136 14.21 -0.26 3.14
CA GLY A 136 14.36 -1.55 2.47
C GLY A 136 14.23 -1.50 0.94
N ILE A 137 13.62 -0.45 0.37
CA ILE A 137 13.47 -0.29 -1.08
C ILE A 137 14.50 0.70 -1.62
N GLN A 138 15.58 0.17 -2.19
CA GLN A 138 16.66 0.97 -2.79
C GLN A 138 16.44 1.26 -4.29
N HIS A 139 15.48 0.59 -4.93
CA HIS A 139 15.18 0.83 -6.34
C HIS A 139 14.57 2.24 -6.52
N PRO A 140 15.15 3.14 -7.35
CA PRO A 140 14.78 4.56 -7.37
C PRO A 140 13.29 4.83 -7.59
N VAL A 141 12.71 4.27 -8.66
CA VAL A 141 11.30 4.50 -9.02
C VAL A 141 10.35 3.94 -7.96
N ARG A 142 10.50 2.66 -7.58
CA ARG A 142 9.65 2.00 -6.58
C ARG A 142 9.76 2.67 -5.21
N GLY A 143 10.98 3.02 -4.80
CA GLY A 143 11.23 3.70 -3.53
C GLY A 143 10.62 5.09 -3.51
N LEU A 144 10.71 5.85 -4.60
CA LEU A 144 10.08 7.16 -4.73
C LEU A 144 8.56 7.07 -4.59
N PHE A 145 7.90 6.15 -5.31
CA PHE A 145 6.45 5.99 -5.23
C PHE A 145 5.98 5.43 -3.89
N LEU A 146 6.73 4.53 -3.25
CA LEU A 146 6.41 4.06 -1.90
C LEU A 146 6.52 5.20 -0.88
N ARG A 147 7.57 6.02 -0.95
CA ARG A 147 7.74 7.18 -0.06
C ARG A 147 6.69 8.25 -0.31
N SER A 148 6.31 8.47 -1.58
CA SER A 148 5.20 9.35 -1.93
C SER A 148 3.88 8.84 -1.34
N TYR A 149 3.63 7.53 -1.39
CA TYR A 149 2.46 6.92 -0.74
C TYR A 149 2.47 7.15 0.76
N LEU A 150 3.59 6.87 1.45
CA LEU A 150 3.73 7.13 2.89
C LEU A 150 3.39 8.59 3.22
N SER A 151 3.99 9.55 2.51
CA SER A 151 3.72 10.98 2.72
C SER A 151 2.24 11.35 2.51
N GLN A 152 1.55 10.69 1.58
CA GLN A 152 0.13 10.93 1.33
C GLN A 152 -0.74 10.37 2.44
N VAL A 153 -0.49 9.13 2.89
CA VAL A 153 -1.28 8.50 3.94
C VAL A 153 -0.99 9.03 5.34
N SER A 154 0.15 9.71 5.55
CA SER A 154 0.51 10.32 6.83
C SER A 154 0.22 11.83 6.91
N ARG A 155 -0.24 12.46 5.84
CA ARG A 155 -0.32 13.93 5.72
C ARG A 155 -1.12 14.61 6.83
N ASP A 156 -2.25 14.01 7.20
CA ASP A 156 -3.19 14.45 8.23
C ASP A 156 -2.84 13.91 9.63
N LYS A 157 -1.68 13.26 9.78
CA LYS A 157 -1.30 12.47 10.97
C LYS A 157 0.08 12.82 11.51
N LEU A 158 0.68 13.89 11.00
CA LEU A 158 1.98 14.34 11.46
C LEU A 158 1.83 15.00 12.84
N PRO A 159 2.71 14.67 13.80
CA PRO A 159 2.78 15.39 15.06
C PRO A 159 3.09 16.86 14.80
N ASP A 160 2.29 17.75 15.39
CA ASP A 160 2.48 19.19 15.37
C ASP A 160 2.02 19.77 16.71
N ILE A 161 2.45 20.98 17.04
CA ILE A 161 2.12 21.66 18.29
C ILE A 161 0.61 21.89 18.36
N GLY A 162 -0.06 21.37 19.40
CA GLY A 162 -1.51 21.42 19.57
C GLY A 162 -2.30 20.45 18.69
N SER A 163 -1.63 19.53 17.98
CA SER A 163 -2.28 18.47 17.20
C SER A 163 -2.78 17.35 18.12
N GLU A 164 -3.81 16.62 17.68
CA GLU A 164 -4.26 15.41 18.38
C GLU A 164 -3.21 14.27 18.40
N TYR A 165 -2.13 14.44 17.62
CA TYR A 165 -0.98 13.54 17.52
C TYR A 165 0.28 14.11 18.17
N GLU A 166 0.16 15.17 18.99
CA GLU A 166 1.28 15.74 19.75
C GLU A 166 1.85 14.69 20.73
N GLY A 167 3.12 14.29 20.51
CA GLY A 167 3.83 13.22 21.23
C GLY A 167 5.06 12.71 20.47
#